data_AF-A0A0L8G624-F1
#
_entry.id   AF-A0A0L8G624-F1
#
_cell.length_a   1.000
_cell.length_b   1.000
_cell.length_c   1.000
_cell.angle_alpha   90.00
_cell.angle_beta   90.00
_cell.angle_gamma   90.00
#
_symmetry.space_group_name_H-M   'P 1'
#
loop_
_entity.id
_entity.type
_entity.pdbx_description
1 polymer ?
#
loop_
_entity_poly.entity_id
_entity_poly.type
_entity_poly.pdbx_seq_one_letter_code
_entity_poly.pdbx_strand_id
1 'polypeptide(L)'
;MKEILDTSPQNTTRVIQILHKYPNRMLENHLPQLDFINSLDVWILLQLNEANLAQRISICDSLQKRRENYPFFFFLFKESGDRR
;
A
#
# COMPACT_ATOMS: atom_id res chain seq x y z
N MET A 1 -16.22 5.72 -11.07
CA MET A 1 -15.47 4.74 -10.23
C MET A 1 -14.34 5.42 -9.47
N LYS A 2 -13.49 6.22 -10.14
CA LYS A 2 -12.45 7.03 -9.47
C LYS A 2 -12.98 7.93 -8.35
N GLU A 3 -14.03 8.70 -8.63
CA GLU A 3 -14.69 9.62 -7.67
C GLU A 3 -15.26 8.95 -6.39
N ILE A 4 -15.65 7.67 -6.51
CA ILE A 4 -16.16 6.83 -5.40
C ILE A 4 -15.03 6.35 -4.49
N LEU A 5 -13.86 6.12 -5.06
CA LEU A 5 -12.69 5.65 -4.31
C LEU A 5 -11.93 6.82 -3.68
N ASP A 6 -11.94 7.99 -4.33
CA ASP A 6 -11.36 9.22 -3.79
C ASP A 6 -12.11 9.72 -2.54
N THR A 7 -13.39 9.38 -2.38
CA THR A 7 -14.21 9.74 -1.20
C THR A 7 -13.97 8.83 0.00
N SER A 8 -13.37 7.65 -0.16
CA SER A 8 -13.03 6.76 0.95
C SER A 8 -11.84 5.84 0.60
N PRO A 9 -10.62 6.20 1.05
CA PRO A 9 -9.39 5.50 0.69
C PRO A 9 -9.22 4.09 1.30
N GLN A 10 -10.21 3.60 2.05
CA GLN A 10 -10.19 2.29 2.71
C GLN A 10 -11.29 1.34 2.22
N ASN A 11 -11.78 1.54 1.01
CA ASN A 11 -12.85 0.73 0.46
C ASN A 11 -12.32 -0.64 0.02
N THR A 12 -12.79 -1.68 0.70
CA THR A 12 -12.54 -3.07 0.29
C THR A 12 -13.37 -3.46 -0.92
N THR A 13 -12.92 -4.46 -1.67
CA THR A 13 -13.62 -4.96 -2.86
C THR A 13 -15.09 -5.29 -2.55
N ARG A 14 -15.35 -5.85 -1.36
CA ARG A 14 -16.69 -6.19 -0.88
C ARG A 14 -17.57 -4.97 -0.63
N VAL A 15 -17.03 -3.91 -0.04
CA VAL A 15 -17.77 -2.66 0.22
C VAL A 15 -18.16 -1.99 -1.09
N ILE A 16 -17.25 -1.93 -2.06
CA ILE A 16 -17.51 -1.33 -3.37
C ILE A 16 -18.60 -2.10 -4.13
N GLN A 17 -18.55 -3.44 -4.08
CA GLN A 17 -19.60 -4.29 -4.67
C GLN A 17 -20.97 -4.00 -4.05
N ILE A 18 -21.07 -3.92 -2.73
CA ILE A 18 -22.35 -3.73 -2.03
C ILE A 18 -22.92 -2.33 -2.31
N LEU A 19 -22.08 -1.31 -2.20
CA LEU A 19 -22.51 0.09 -2.35
C LEU A 19 -22.85 0.44 -3.80
N HIS A 20 -22.08 -0.07 -4.77
CA HIS A 20 -22.19 0.34 -6.17
C HIS A 20 -22.69 -0.76 -7.10
N LYS A 21 -22.97 -1.96 -6.57
CA LYS A 21 -23.47 -3.12 -7.33
C LYS A 21 -22.58 -3.50 -8.51
N TYR A 22 -21.29 -3.20 -8.42
CA TYR A 22 -20.32 -3.59 -9.45
C TYR A 22 -19.89 -5.05 -9.25
N PRO A 23 -19.82 -5.86 -10.31
CA PRO A 23 -19.30 -7.22 -10.19
C PRO A 23 -17.78 -7.23 -10.00
N ASN A 24 -17.25 -8.23 -9.31
CA ASN A 24 -15.81 -8.36 -9.03
C ASN A 24 -14.92 -8.21 -10.27
N ARG A 25 -15.28 -8.92 -11.34
CA ARG A 25 -14.54 -8.88 -12.61
C ARG A 25 -14.40 -7.46 -13.18
N MET A 26 -15.40 -6.62 -12.94
CA MET A 26 -15.41 -5.24 -13.44
C MET A 26 -14.48 -4.36 -12.59
N LEU A 27 -14.44 -4.56 -11.28
CA LEU A 27 -13.46 -3.90 -10.41
C LEU A 27 -12.02 -4.33 -10.74
N GLU A 28 -11.78 -5.64 -10.86
CA GLU A 28 -10.46 -6.21 -11.19
C GLU A 28 -9.93 -5.73 -12.55
N ASN A 29 -10.81 -5.51 -13.54
CA ASN A 29 -10.41 -5.06 -14.86
C ASN A 29 -10.23 -3.53 -14.97
N HIS A 30 -11.09 -2.75 -14.32
CA HIS A 30 -11.10 -1.29 -14.51
C HIS A 30 -10.24 -0.52 -13.51
N LEU A 31 -10.10 -1.00 -12.27
CA LEU A 31 -9.32 -0.29 -11.25
C LEU A 31 -7.83 -0.19 -11.58
N PRO A 32 -7.16 -1.24 -12.10
CA PRO A 32 -5.78 -1.13 -12.54
C PRO A 32 -5.58 -0.12 -13.68
N GLN A 33 -6.58 0.07 -14.55
CA GLN A 33 -6.54 1.07 -15.64
C GLN A 33 -6.63 2.52 -15.14
N LEU A 34 -7.08 2.71 -13.90
CA LEU A 34 -7.23 4.00 -13.24
C LEU A 34 -6.12 4.26 -12.21
N ASP A 35 -5.01 3.51 -12.30
CA ASP A 35 -3.90 3.54 -11.36
C ASP A 35 -4.30 3.14 -9.93
N PHE A 36 -5.32 2.31 -9.74
CA PHE A 36 -5.59 1.73 -8.42
C PHE A 36 -4.89 0.39 -8.25
N ILE A 37 -4.27 0.19 -7.09
CA ILE A 37 -3.65 -1.08 -6.69
C ILE A 37 -4.45 -1.67 -5.54
N ASN A 38 -4.68 -2.98 -5.59
CA ASN A 38 -5.22 -3.74 -4.46
C ASN A 38 -4.08 -4.14 -3.51
N SER A 39 -4.14 -3.65 -2.27
CA SER A 39 -3.25 -4.03 -1.18
C SER A 39 -4.08 -4.63 -0.06
N LEU A 40 -3.98 -5.95 0.14
CA LEU A 40 -4.70 -6.69 1.19
C LEU A 40 -6.22 -6.45 1.15
N ASP A 41 -6.82 -6.54 -0.03
CA ASP A 41 -8.24 -6.26 -0.32
C ASP A 41 -8.64 -4.79 -0.24
N VAL A 42 -7.72 -3.86 0.00
CA VAL A 42 -7.98 -2.41 -0.03
C VAL A 42 -7.52 -1.82 -1.35
N TRP A 43 -8.39 -1.08 -2.02
CA TRP A 43 -8.05 -0.36 -3.25
C TRP A 43 -7.47 1.02 -2.94
N ILE A 44 -6.23 1.27 -3.36
CA ILE A 44 -5.50 2.50 -3.10
C ILE A 44 -5.19 3.19 -4.42
N LEU A 45 -5.51 4.48 -4.53
CA LEU A 45 -5.14 5.27 -5.70
C LEU A 45 -3.62 5.49 -5.71
N LEU A 46 -2.97 5.00 -6.74
CA LEU A 46 -1.56 5.24 -7.00
C LEU A 46 -1.43 6.57 -7.76
N GLN A 47 -1.51 7.69 -7.04
CA GLN A 47 -1.17 8.99 -7.63
C GLN A 47 0.35 9.10 -7.83
N LEU A 48 0.87 8.56 -8.93
CA LEU A 48 2.26 8.76 -9.35
C LEU A 48 2.41 10.11 -10.07
N ASN A 49 2.19 11.22 -9.37
CA ASN A 49 2.73 12.48 -9.86
C ASN A 49 4.26 12.50 -9.58
N GLU A 50 5.00 13.31 -10.33
CA GLU A 50 6.47 13.35 -10.24
C GLU A 50 6.96 13.68 -8.82
N ALA A 51 6.24 14.55 -8.10
CA ALA A 51 6.52 14.91 -6.72
C ALA A 51 6.33 13.74 -5.74
N ASN A 52 5.24 12.98 -5.87
CA ASN A 52 4.92 11.81 -5.07
C ASN A 52 5.92 10.69 -5.36
N LEU A 53 6.36 10.55 -6.61
CA LEU A 53 7.37 9.58 -7.01
C LEU A 53 8.72 9.92 -6.36
N ALA A 54 9.15 11.18 -6.42
CA ALA A 54 10.35 11.66 -5.73
C ALA A 54 10.28 11.48 -4.21
N GLN A 55 9.14 11.79 -3.59
CA GLN A 55 8.92 11.56 -2.16
C GLN A 55 9.02 10.08 -1.79
N ARG A 56 8.42 9.19 -2.60
CA ARG A 56 8.50 7.74 -2.36
C ARG A 56 9.93 7.22 -2.49
N ILE A 57 10.68 7.66 -3.51
CA ILE A 57 12.10 7.32 -3.65
C ILE A 57 12.86 7.77 -2.41
N SER A 58 12.70 9.03 -1.99
CA SER A 58 13.38 9.57 -0.81
C SER A 58 13.05 8.83 0.49
N ILE A 59 11.79 8.44 0.70
CA ILE A 59 11.36 7.63 1.85
C ILE A 59 12.01 6.24 1.78
N CYS A 60 11.98 5.58 0.63
CA CYS A 60 12.61 4.28 0.44
C CYS A 60 14.12 4.32 0.71
N ASP A 61 14.83 5.31 0.19
CA ASP A 61 16.27 5.50 0.44
C ASP A 61 16.55 5.72 1.92
N SER A 62 15.73 6.51 2.60
CA SER A 62 15.83 6.77 4.03
C SER A 62 15.62 5.49 4.86
N LEU A 63 14.61 4.69 4.51
CA LEU A 63 14.31 3.41 5.16
C LEU A 63 15.42 2.38 4.92
N GLN A 64 15.98 2.34 3.72
CA GLN A 64 17.10 1.47 3.35
C GLN A 64 18.34 1.82 4.18
N LYS A 65 18.71 3.11 4.26
CA LYS A 65 19.80 3.58 5.12
C LYS A 65 19.57 3.26 6.59
N ARG A 66 18.33 3.40 7.08
CA ARG A 66 17.99 2.99 8.45
C ARG A 66 18.17 1.49 8.64
N ARG A 67 17.78 0.65 7.67
CA ARG A 67 17.94 -0.81 7.74
C ARG A 67 19.42 -1.20 7.83
N GLU A 68 20.27 -0.50 7.08
CA GLU A 68 21.73 -0.72 7.07
C GLU A 68 22.38 -0.26 8.38
N ASN A 69 22.00 0.91 8.90
CA ASN A 69 22.60 1.49 10.11
C ASN A 69 22.01 0.94 11.42
N TYR A 70 20.73 0.59 11.41
CA TYR A 70 19.98 0.05 12.55
C TYR A 70 19.15 -1.14 12.08
N PRO A 71 19.78 -2.30 11.88
CA PRO A 71 19.06 -3.50 11.50
C PRO A 71 18.12 -3.85 12.66
N PHE A 72 16.81 -3.69 12.44
CA PHE A 72 15.80 -3.96 13.47
C PHE A 72 15.92 -5.39 14.01
N PHE A 73 16.40 -6.31 13.17
CA PHE A 73 16.65 -7.69 13.53
C PHE A 73 17.86 -7.88 14.46
N PHE A 74 18.89 -7.03 14.40
CA PHE A 74 20.11 -7.23 15.19
C PHE A 74 19.84 -7.11 16.69
N PHE A 75 18.95 -6.20 17.09
CA PHE A 75 18.55 -6.07 18.49
C PHE A 75 17.65 -7.22 18.96
N LEU A 76 16.72 -7.70 18.12
CA LEU A 76 15.84 -8.82 18.47
C LEU A 76 16.61 -10.13 18.64
N PHE A 77 17.62 -10.38 17.81
CA PHE A 77 18.43 -11.59 17.94
C PHE A 77 19.38 -11.54 19.14
N LYS A 78 19.88 -10.36 19.53
CA LYS A 78 20.75 -10.21 20.71
C LYS A 78 20.01 -10.52 22.01
N GLU A 79 18.73 -10.15 22.14
CA GLU A 79 17.91 -10.55 23.31
C GLU A 79 17.50 -12.02 23.31
N SER A 80 17.42 -12.67 22.14
CA SER A 80 17.11 -14.11 22.06
C SER A 80 18.32 -15.03 22.27
N GLY A 81 19.55 -14.49 22.19
CA GLY A 81 20.81 -15.24 22.30
C GLY A 81 21.49 -15.19 23.67
N ASP A 82 20.93 -14.46 24.64
CA ASP A 82 21.44 -14.34 26.02
C ASP A 82 20.43 -14.90 27.04
N ARG A 83 19.89 -16.07 26.73
CA ARG A 83 19.32 -16.98 27.73
C ARG A 83 19.97 -18.35 27.51
N ARG A 84 20.87 -18.65 28.45
CA ARG A 84 21.59 -19.91 28.68
C ARG A 84 20.80 -21.16 28.30
#